data_AF-A0A6B3H4F5-F1
#
_entry.id   AF-A0A6B3H4F5-F1
#
_cell.length_a   1.000
_cell.length_b   1.000
_cell.length_c   1.000
_cell.angle_alpha   90.00
_cell.angle_beta   90.00
_cell.angle_gamma   90.00
#
_symmetry.space_group_name_H-M   'P 1'
#
loop_
_entity.id
_entity.type
_entity.pdbx_description
1 polymer ?
#
loop_
_entity_poly.entity_id
_entity_poly.type
_entity_poly.pdbx_seq_one_letter_code
_entity_poly.pdbx_strand_id
1 'polypeptide(L)' 'LACRLLADLWGPGRLRAVYRAAGARQERHGAEEAAFREVLGIGLAEFTAAWRAYLRQRLGPAA' A
#
# COMPACT_ATOMS: atom_id res chain seq x y z
N LEU A 1 2.64 -3.61 9.05
CA LEU A 1 2.58 -2.12 9.07
C LEU A 1 2.07 -1.52 7.75
N ALA A 2 2.21 -2.17 6.60
CA ALA A 2 1.68 -1.69 5.31
C ALA A 2 0.14 -1.46 5.32
N CYS A 3 -0.66 -2.39 5.86
CA CYS A 3 -2.12 -2.21 5.95
C CYS A 3 -2.51 -1.01 6.81
N ARG A 4 -1.75 -0.76 7.89
CA ARG A 4 -1.96 0.40 8.76
C ARG A 4 -1.60 1.70 8.04
N LEU A 5 -0.47 1.75 7.32
CA LEU A 5 -0.13 2.88 6.46
C LEU A 5 -1.23 3.16 5.42
N LEU A 6 -1.73 2.11 4.74
CA LEU A 6 -2.81 2.24 3.78
C LEU A 6 -4.07 2.85 4.40
N ALA A 7 -4.44 2.37 5.60
CA ALA A 7 -5.56 2.92 6.34
C ALA A 7 -5.31 4.37 6.80
N ASP A 8 -4.10 4.69 7.27
CA ASP A 8 -3.74 6.00 7.80
C ASP A 8 -3.72 7.07 6.67
N LEU A 9 -3.18 6.75 5.49
CA LEU A 9 -3.00 7.71 4.39
C LEU A 9 -4.15 7.74 3.38
N TRP A 10 -4.77 6.59 3.11
CA TRP A 10 -5.82 6.46 2.09
C TRP A 10 -7.18 6.03 2.63
N GLY A 11 -7.25 5.70 3.92
CA GLY A 11 -8.48 5.29 4.58
C GLY A 11 -8.81 3.80 4.38
N PRO A 12 -9.69 3.26 5.25
CA PRO A 12 -10.07 1.85 5.23
C PRO A 12 -10.85 1.45 3.96
N GLY A 13 -11.51 2.41 3.29
CA GLY A 13 -12.20 2.18 2.02
C GLY A 13 -11.25 1.81 0.90
N ARG A 14 -10.18 2.59 0.71
CA ARG A 14 -9.13 2.31 -0.28
C ARG A 14 -8.33 1.07 0.08
N LEU A 15 -8.05 0.82 1.37
CA LEU A 15 -7.45 -0.43 1.84
C LEU A 15 -8.23 -1.65 1.34
N ARG A 16 -9.55 -1.68 1.55
CA ARG A 16 -10.40 -2.78 1.05
C ARG A 16 -10.43 -2.86 -0.47
N ALA A 17 -10.42 -1.73 -1.16
CA ALA A 17 -10.40 -1.70 -2.62
C ALA A 17 -9.10 -2.27 -3.19
N VAL A 18 -7.93 -1.96 -2.60
CA VAL A 18 -6.64 -2.55 -3.01
C VAL A 18 -6.66 -4.07 -2.86
N TYR A 19 -7.11 -4.59 -1.70
CA TYR A 19 -7.18 -6.04 -1.49
C TYR A 19 -8.15 -6.74 -2.46
N ARG A 20 -9.31 -6.13 -2.73
CA ARG A 20 -10.25 -6.66 -3.73
C ARG A 20 -9.66 -6.66 -5.13
N ALA A 21 -9.03 -5.55 -5.54
CA ALA A 21 -8.45 -5.40 -6.87
C ALA A 21 -7.25 -6.35 -7.07
N ALA A 22 -6.42 -6.57 -6.05
CA ALA A 22 -5.34 -7.54 -6.11
C ALA A 22 -5.86 -8.98 -6.17
N GLY A 23 -6.91 -9.32 -5.39
CA GLY A 23 -7.48 -10.66 -5.35
C GLY A 23 -8.36 -11.04 -6.54
N ALA A 24 -8.92 -10.07 -7.27
CA ALA A 24 -9.75 -10.32 -8.44
C ALA A 24 -8.95 -10.68 -9.71
N ARG A 25 -7.62 -10.54 -9.69
CA ARG A 25 -6.75 -10.75 -10.86
C ARG A 25 -6.32 -12.22 -10.95
N GLN A 26 -6.49 -12.80 -12.15
CA GLN A 26 -6.13 -14.20 -12.45
C GLN A 26 -4.61 -14.38 -12.59
N GLU A 27 -3.93 -13.39 -13.18
CA GLU A 27 -2.47 -13.34 -13.21
C GLU A 27 -1.93 -12.77 -11.92
N ARG A 28 -1.08 -13.54 -11.24
CA ARG A 28 -0.49 -13.16 -9.95
C ARG A 28 0.68 -12.17 -10.12
N HIS A 29 1.39 -12.24 -11.24
CA HIS A 29 2.55 -11.41 -11.47
C HIS A 29 2.13 -9.98 -11.80
N GLY A 30 2.52 -9.00 -10.98
CA GLY A 30 2.20 -7.59 -11.19
C GLY A 30 0.77 -7.17 -10.80
N ALA A 31 -0.05 -8.08 -10.24
CA ALA A 31 -1.39 -7.77 -9.77
C ALA A 31 -1.40 -6.64 -8.72
N GLU A 32 -0.37 -6.59 -7.88
CA GLU A 32 -0.21 -5.57 -6.83
C GLU A 32 0.09 -4.19 -7.41
N GLU A 33 1.05 -4.09 -8.33
CA GLU A 33 1.37 -2.84 -9.03
C GLU A 33 0.15 -2.29 -9.77
N ALA A 34 -0.59 -3.17 -10.46
CA ALA A 34 -1.81 -2.78 -11.17
C ALA A 34 -2.92 -2.30 -10.19
N ALA A 35 -3.13 -3.02 -9.08
CA ALA A 35 -4.10 -2.63 -8.06
C ALA A 35 -3.75 -1.30 -7.40
N PHE A 36 -2.45 -1.03 -7.19
CA PHE A 36 -1.99 0.21 -6.55
C PHE A 36 -2.18 1.39 -7.51
N ARG A 37 -1.83 1.24 -8.78
CA ARG A 37 -2.09 2.28 -9.78
C ARG A 37 -3.59 2.57 -9.94
N GLU A 38 -4.40 1.52 -10.00
CA GLU A 38 -5.85 1.64 -10.17
C GLU A 38 -6.54 2.30 -8.96
N VAL A 39 -6.22 1.87 -7.74
CA VAL A 39 -6.98 2.27 -6.53
C VAL A 39 -6.35 3.46 -5.82
N LEU A 40 -5.02 3.54 -5.80
CA LEU A 40 -4.28 4.55 -5.06
C LEU A 40 -3.71 5.66 -5.96
N GLY A 41 -3.63 5.41 -7.28
CA GLY A 41 -3.01 6.33 -8.24
C GLY A 41 -1.47 6.34 -8.21
N ILE A 42 -0.85 5.43 -7.46
CA ILE A 42 0.61 5.37 -7.26
C ILE A 42 1.15 3.97 -7.59
N GLY A 43 2.43 3.91 -7.96
CA GLY A 43 3.12 2.64 -8.17
C GLY A 43 3.60 1.99 -6.86
N LEU A 44 4.02 0.72 -6.94
CA LEU A 44 4.54 -0.01 -5.78
C LEU A 44 5.84 0.61 -5.25
N ALA A 45 6.66 1.19 -6.13
CA ALA A 45 7.90 1.88 -5.73
C ALA A 45 7.62 3.09 -4.83
N GLU A 46 6.65 3.93 -5.20
CA GLU A 46 6.23 5.09 -4.42
C GLU A 46 5.61 4.68 -3.09
N PHE A 47 4.72 3.67 -3.12
CA PHE A 47 4.18 3.11 -1.89
C PHE A 47 5.28 2.59 -0.96
N THR A 48 6.26 1.89 -1.52
CA THR A 48 7.36 1.31 -0.74
C THR A 48 8.23 2.41 -0.12
N ALA A 49 8.43 3.54 -0.82
CA ALA A 49 9.12 4.70 -0.25
C ALA A 49 8.36 5.30 0.94
N ALA A 50 7.04 5.52 0.78
CA ALA A 50 6.17 5.99 1.87
C ALA A 50 6.16 5.02 3.06
N TRP A 51 6.12 3.72 2.78
CA TRP A 51 6.14 2.68 3.81
C TRP A 51 7.46 2.65 4.58
N ARG A 52 8.61 2.76 3.91
CA ARG A 52 9.90 2.85 4.59
C ARG A 52 9.99 4.10 5.48
N ALA A 53 9.48 5.24 5.02
CA ALA A 53 9.43 6.45 5.83
C ALA A 53 8.58 6.26 7.09
N TYR A 54 7.39 5.67 6.93
CA TYR A 54 6.49 5.35 8.04
C TYR A 54 7.09 4.36 9.04
N LEU A 55 7.80 3.34 8.57
CA LEU A 55 8.53 2.39 9.43
C LEU A 55 9.58 3.12 10.27
N ARG A 56 10.38 4.00 9.65
CA ARG A 56 11.40 4.78 10.38
C ARG A 56 10.77 5.69 11.43
N GLN A 57 9.64 6.32 11.12
CA GLN A 57 8.95 7.18 12.08
C GLN A 57 8.39 6.40 13.27
N ARG A 58 7.89 5.18 13.05
CA ARG A 58 7.24 4.38 14.10
C ARG A 58 8.16 3.45 14.87
N LEU A 59 9.27 3.02 14.25
CA LEU A 59 10.18 2.01 14.79
C LEU A 59 11.63 2.51 14.87
N GLY A 60 11.91 3.74 14.44
CA GLY A 60 13.22 4.35 14.62
C GLY A 60 13.57 4.48 16.10
N PRO A 61 14.86 4.51 16.45
CA PRO A 61 15.27 4.73 17.84
C PRO A 61 14.63 6.01 18.36
N ALA A 62 14.06 5.94 19.57
CA ALA A 62 13.65 7.14 20.28
C ALA A 62 14.90 8.01 20.45
N ALA A 63 14.83 9.25 19.98
CA ALA A 63 15.89 10.23 20.16
C ALA A 63 16.15 10.51 21.64
#